data_AF-A0A7C1E7W4-F1
#
_entry.id   AF-A0A7C1E7W4-F1
#
_cell.length_a   1.000
_cell.length_b   1.000
_cell.length_c   1.000
_cell.angle_alpha   90.00
_cell.angle_beta   90.00
_cell.angle_gamma   90.00
#
_symmetry.space_group_name_H-M   'P 1'
#
loop_
_entity.id
_entity.type
_entity.pdbx_description
1 polymer ?
#
loop_
_entity_poly.entity_id
_entity_poly.type
_entity_poly.pdbx_seq_one_letter_code
_entity_poly.pdbx_strand_id
1 'polypeptide(L)'
;MAKKLNKKVAVIGIVLLALVVIGGAGLAFRYFYHRNPDLNLDLARQALAEDDYQRAERLLSRAYRFGKTDAYQIERLFELADLHLIHNELHEANWDKALRCWNTVVNIDPGHLEAHRRILNYFYEMADSGMIAAWRNVHDRATKLVELIEQKGDSVDTELQMRLGRAALAIARRGGTGTAERTNYLNQAIDIFETLIQREPTTPSHYTYLAEAMQLQGELNAQVGVMNARENARREAVRRLDEAVEKADNTAEALAARYQFEIQTLGNDPNRVESLRAELEEHVRTLEPDANLLTVL
;
A
#
# COMPACT_ATOMS: atom_id res chain seq x y z
N MET A 1 -1.03 67.80 50.46
CA MET A 1 -1.46 68.64 49.31
C MET A 1 -1.60 67.76 48.07
N ALA A 2 -2.82 67.42 47.66
CA ALA A 2 -3.06 66.62 46.45
C ALA A 2 -3.02 67.53 45.21
N LYS A 3 -2.07 67.31 44.29
CA LYS A 3 -2.01 67.98 42.99
C LYS A 3 -3.28 67.60 42.19
N LYS A 4 -4.14 68.58 41.89
CA LYS A 4 -5.32 68.38 41.02
C LYS A 4 -4.83 68.00 39.61
N LEU A 5 -5.17 66.80 39.17
CA LEU A 5 -4.86 66.30 37.82
C LEU A 5 -5.55 67.18 36.78
N ASN A 6 -4.83 67.60 35.74
CA ASN A 6 -5.40 68.42 34.67
C ASN A 6 -6.43 67.59 33.88
N LYS A 7 -7.69 68.02 33.88
CA LYS A 7 -8.80 67.33 33.19
C LYS A 7 -8.47 67.03 31.72
N LYS A 8 -7.71 67.90 31.04
CA LYS A 8 -7.28 67.67 29.64
C LYS A 8 -6.31 66.49 29.51
N VAL A 9 -5.37 66.37 30.44
CA VAL A 9 -4.40 65.26 30.47
C VAL A 9 -5.10 63.95 30.81
N ALA A 10 -6.08 63.97 31.72
CA ALA A 10 -6.89 62.80 32.04
C ALA A 10 -7.70 62.29 30.83
N VAL A 11 -8.34 63.20 30.07
CA VAL A 11 -9.09 62.84 28.86
C VAL A 11 -8.18 62.25 27.79
N ILE A 12 -7.01 62.86 27.54
CA ILE A 12 -6.03 62.33 26.57
C ILE A 12 -5.53 60.94 27.00
N GLY A 13 -5.24 60.74 28.29
CA GLY A 13 -4.81 59.45 28.82
C GLY A 13 -5.86 58.34 28.64
N ILE A 14 -7.15 58.65 28.87
CA ILE A 14 -8.25 57.70 28.69
C ILE A 14 -8.42 57.33 27.20
N VAL A 15 -8.34 58.29 26.29
CA VAL A 15 -8.45 58.04 24.84
C VAL A 15 -7.31 57.14 24.35
N LEU A 16 -6.08 57.39 24.79
CA LEU A 16 -4.93 56.54 24.45
C LEU A 16 -5.09 55.12 25.00
N LEU A 17 -5.55 54.97 26.26
CA LEU A 17 -5.83 53.66 26.84
C LEU A 17 -6.92 52.93 26.06
N ALA A 18 -8.01 53.61 25.68
CA ALA A 18 -9.09 53.03 24.88
C ALA A 18 -8.59 52.53 23.51
N LEU A 19 -7.75 53.31 22.81
CA LEU A 19 -7.16 52.89 21.54
C LEU A 19 -6.25 51.66 21.70
N VAL A 20 -5.46 51.58 22.77
CA VAL A 20 -4.62 50.41 23.06
C VAL A 20 -5.47 49.18 23.35
N VAL A 21 -6.55 49.32 24.14
CA VAL A 21 -7.47 48.22 24.45
C VAL A 21 -8.20 47.73 23.20
N ILE A 22 -8.71 48.64 22.37
CA ILE A 22 -9.40 48.28 21.11
C ILE A 22 -8.42 47.61 20.13
N GLY A 23 -7.23 48.17 19.96
CA GLY A 23 -6.19 47.58 19.11
C GLY A 23 -5.77 46.20 19.62
N GLY A 24 -5.56 46.07 20.93
CA GLY A 24 -5.23 44.79 21.57
C GLY A 24 -6.34 43.75 21.42
N ALA A 25 -7.61 44.13 21.62
CA ALA A 25 -8.76 43.25 21.44
C ALA A 25 -8.92 42.81 19.97
N GLY A 26 -8.71 43.72 19.01
CA GLY A 26 -8.75 43.38 17.57
C GLY A 26 -7.66 42.39 17.15
N LEU A 27 -6.43 42.56 17.68
CA LEU A 27 -5.33 41.62 17.45
C LEU A 27 -5.61 40.26 18.11
N ALA A 28 -6.11 40.25 19.35
CA ALA A 28 -6.50 39.03 20.04
C ALA A 28 -7.62 38.31 19.28
N PHE A 29 -8.66 39.03 18.85
CA PHE A 29 -9.74 38.46 18.06
C PHE A 29 -9.23 37.84 16.76
N ARG A 30 -8.42 38.56 15.97
CA ARG A 30 -7.80 38.02 14.75
C ARG A 30 -6.95 36.77 15.04
N TYR A 31 -6.21 36.78 16.14
CA TYR A 31 -5.39 35.66 16.55
C TYR A 31 -6.23 34.42 16.93
N PHE A 32 -7.29 34.60 17.73
CA PHE A 32 -8.19 33.51 18.11
C PHE A 32 -9.05 33.03 16.94
N TYR A 33 -9.46 33.93 16.04
CA TYR A 33 -10.24 33.60 14.84
C TYR A 33 -9.48 32.63 13.92
N HIS A 34 -8.19 32.89 13.67
CA HIS A 34 -7.36 31.98 12.87
C HIS A 34 -7.01 30.65 13.57
N ARG A 35 -7.31 30.52 14.86
CA ARG A 35 -7.10 29.30 15.66
C ARG A 35 -8.34 28.43 15.79
N ASN A 36 -9.48 28.84 15.25
CA ASN A 36 -10.68 27.99 15.24
C ASN A 36 -10.53 26.90 14.16
N PRO A 37 -10.40 25.60 14.53
CA PRO A 37 -10.16 24.55 13.57
C PRO A 37 -11.34 24.32 12.63
N ASP A 38 -12.58 24.46 13.14
CA ASP A 38 -13.82 24.23 12.39
C ASP A 38 -13.98 25.29 11.28
N LEU A 39 -13.72 26.55 11.62
CA LEU A 39 -13.72 27.63 10.65
C LEU A 39 -12.66 27.45 9.55
N ASN A 40 -11.44 27.04 9.92
CA ASN A 40 -10.39 26.81 8.93
C ASN A 40 -10.77 25.65 8.00
N LEU A 41 -11.45 24.62 8.52
CA LEU A 41 -11.95 23.50 7.73
C LEU A 41 -13.00 23.94 6.71
N ASP A 42 -14.00 24.72 7.14
CA ASP A 42 -15.04 25.25 6.25
C ASP A 42 -14.44 26.10 5.13
N LEU A 43 -13.51 27.00 5.48
CA LEU A 43 -12.82 27.83 4.50
C LEU A 43 -11.92 27.00 3.55
N ALA A 44 -11.35 25.89 4.02
CA ALA A 44 -10.56 25.02 3.18
C ALA A 44 -11.42 24.28 2.15
N ARG A 45 -12.60 23.81 2.56
CA ARG A 45 -13.58 23.17 1.67
C ARG A 45 -14.13 24.16 0.64
N GLN A 46 -14.33 25.42 1.03
CA GLN A 46 -14.65 26.49 0.08
C GLN A 46 -13.51 26.69 -0.92
N ALA A 47 -12.26 26.79 -0.46
CA ALA A 47 -11.10 26.94 -1.34
C ALA A 47 -10.95 25.75 -2.30
N LEU A 48 -11.24 24.53 -1.85
CA LEU A 48 -11.30 23.34 -2.71
C LEU A 48 -12.37 23.45 -3.80
N ALA A 49 -13.57 23.92 -3.45
CA ALA A 49 -14.65 24.15 -4.42
C ALA A 49 -14.33 25.27 -5.44
N GLU A 50 -13.38 26.14 -5.11
CA GLU A 50 -12.85 27.22 -5.96
C GLU A 50 -11.57 26.80 -6.71
N ASP A 51 -11.16 25.52 -6.65
CA ASP A 51 -9.91 25.00 -7.20
C ASP A 51 -8.62 25.69 -6.68
N ASP A 52 -8.68 26.38 -5.53
CA ASP A 52 -7.54 27.01 -4.86
C ASP A 52 -6.84 26.02 -3.91
N TYR A 53 -6.16 25.03 -4.50
CA TYR A 53 -5.49 23.95 -3.78
C TYR A 53 -4.44 24.43 -2.78
N GLN A 54 -3.70 25.51 -3.09
CA GLN A 54 -2.69 26.06 -2.19
C GLN A 54 -3.31 26.70 -0.95
N ARG A 55 -4.45 27.39 -1.10
CA ARG A 55 -5.19 27.93 0.03
C ARG A 55 -5.85 26.83 0.83
N ALA A 56 -6.43 25.83 0.18
CA ALA A 56 -6.99 24.65 0.83
C ALA A 56 -5.94 23.94 1.70
N GLU A 57 -4.74 23.66 1.17
CA GLU A 57 -3.64 23.04 1.91
C GLU A 57 -3.30 23.81 3.20
N ARG A 58 -3.13 25.14 3.08
CA ARG A 58 -2.78 26.00 4.22
C ARG A 58 -3.87 26.02 5.29
N LEU A 59 -5.14 26.03 4.88
CA LEU A 59 -6.28 26.07 5.78
C LEU A 59 -6.52 24.71 6.45
N LEU A 60 -6.47 23.61 5.70
CA LEU A 60 -6.51 22.25 6.25
C LEU A 60 -5.36 21.99 7.23
N SER A 61 -4.15 22.41 6.89
CA SER A 61 -2.98 22.32 7.80
C SER A 61 -3.20 23.07 9.11
N ARG A 62 -3.88 24.22 9.07
CA ARG A 62 -4.27 24.96 10.30
C ARG A 62 -5.37 24.25 11.06
N ALA A 63 -6.38 23.73 10.37
CA ALA A 63 -7.45 22.95 10.98
C ALA A 63 -6.86 21.74 11.75
N TYR A 64 -5.98 20.98 11.11
CA TYR A 64 -5.19 19.92 11.74
C TYR A 64 -4.42 20.43 12.97
N ARG A 65 -3.58 21.46 12.82
CA ARG A 65 -2.72 21.97 13.90
C ARG A 65 -3.47 22.43 15.14
N PHE A 66 -4.68 22.97 14.98
CA PHE A 66 -5.53 23.45 16.09
C PHE A 66 -6.65 22.46 16.44
N GLY A 67 -6.59 21.23 15.91
CA GLY A 67 -7.52 20.16 16.24
C GLY A 67 -7.51 19.84 17.74
N LYS A 68 -8.71 19.56 18.28
CA LYS A 68 -8.94 19.40 19.72
C LYS A 68 -8.64 17.99 20.24
N THR A 69 -8.68 16.99 19.35
CA THR A 69 -8.51 15.57 19.68
C THR A 69 -7.71 14.86 18.60
N ASP A 70 -7.10 13.74 18.95
CA ASP A 70 -6.36 12.89 18.02
C ASP A 70 -7.27 12.39 16.88
N ALA A 71 -8.50 11.97 17.19
CA ALA A 71 -9.47 11.58 16.17
C ALA A 71 -9.75 12.69 15.15
N TYR A 72 -9.93 13.93 15.61
CA TYR A 72 -10.10 15.09 14.73
C TYR A 72 -8.84 15.32 13.88
N GLN A 73 -7.65 15.24 14.48
CA GLN A 73 -6.40 15.43 13.77
C GLN A 73 -6.18 14.36 12.70
N ILE A 74 -6.49 13.10 13.01
CA ILE A 74 -6.40 11.97 12.08
C ILE A 74 -7.30 12.20 10.86
N GLU A 75 -8.58 12.54 11.07
CA GLU A 75 -9.48 12.85 9.95
C GLU A 75 -8.93 13.96 9.05
N ARG A 76 -8.40 15.04 9.65
CA ARG A 76 -7.83 16.15 8.87
C ARG A 76 -6.54 15.77 8.14
N LEU A 77 -5.75 14.81 8.67
CA LEU A 77 -4.60 14.25 7.96
C LEU A 77 -5.02 13.40 6.76
N PHE A 78 -6.11 12.65 6.85
CA PHE A 78 -6.68 11.94 5.69
C PHE A 78 -7.19 12.93 4.63
N GLU A 79 -7.93 13.97 5.01
CA GLU A 79 -8.36 15.00 4.05
C GLU A 79 -7.17 15.73 3.39
N LEU A 80 -6.09 15.97 4.14
CA LEU A 80 -4.83 16.51 3.57
C LEU A 80 -4.17 15.53 2.60
N ALA A 81 -4.15 14.24 2.93
CA ALA A 81 -3.62 13.22 2.03
C ALA A 81 -4.43 13.16 0.73
N ASP A 82 -5.76 13.15 0.83
CA ASP A 82 -6.66 13.14 -0.33
C ASP A 82 -6.47 14.39 -1.19
N LEU A 83 -6.37 15.57 -0.59
CA LEU A 83 -6.00 16.81 -1.28
C LEU A 83 -4.71 16.64 -2.09
N HIS A 84 -3.67 16.08 -1.48
CA HIS A 84 -2.38 15.86 -2.13
C HIS A 84 -2.43 14.81 -3.24
N LEU A 85 -3.44 13.95 -3.29
CA LEU A 85 -3.60 12.95 -4.35
C LEU A 85 -4.51 13.43 -5.49
N ILE A 86 -5.09 14.62 -5.40
CA ILE A 86 -5.83 15.21 -6.51
C ILE A 86 -4.86 15.38 -7.70
N HIS A 87 -5.27 14.90 -8.86
CA HIS A 87 -4.53 15.05 -10.11
C HIS A 87 -5.45 15.61 -11.19
N ASN A 88 -5.21 16.85 -11.62
CA ASN A 88 -5.93 17.54 -12.68
C ASN A 88 -5.07 18.65 -13.31
N GLU A 89 -5.66 19.47 -14.19
CA GLU A 89 -4.95 20.54 -14.92
C GLU A 89 -4.33 21.62 -14.01
N LEU A 90 -4.80 21.75 -12.77
CA LEU A 90 -4.40 22.80 -11.82
C LEU A 90 -3.59 22.24 -10.63
N HIS A 91 -3.54 20.91 -10.45
CA HIS A 91 -2.86 20.24 -9.34
C HIS A 91 -2.25 18.91 -9.75
N GLU A 92 -0.96 18.74 -9.48
CA GLU A 92 -0.27 17.47 -9.62
C GLU A 92 -0.27 16.70 -8.30
N ALA A 93 -0.54 15.40 -8.37
CA ALA A 93 -0.53 14.55 -7.19
C ALA A 93 0.88 14.50 -6.56
N ASN A 94 0.94 14.72 -5.25
CA ASN A 94 2.13 14.69 -4.43
C ASN A 94 2.08 13.54 -3.43
N TRP A 95 2.47 12.36 -3.90
CA TRP A 95 2.50 11.14 -3.10
C TRP A 95 3.38 11.24 -1.84
N ASP A 96 4.50 11.95 -1.90
CA ASP A 96 5.37 12.16 -0.73
C ASP A 96 4.66 12.91 0.41
N LYS A 97 3.84 13.91 0.07
CA LYS A 97 3.05 14.62 1.08
C LYS A 97 1.93 13.74 1.63
N ALA A 98 1.19 13.01 0.79
CA ALA A 98 0.16 12.07 1.23
C ALA A 98 0.74 11.00 2.17
N LEU A 99 1.89 10.43 1.80
CA LEU A 99 2.61 9.46 2.62
C LEU A 99 3.06 10.04 3.97
N ARG A 100 3.48 11.30 4.01
CA ARG A 100 3.79 11.99 5.29
C ARG A 100 2.56 12.12 6.17
N CYS A 101 1.39 12.42 5.59
CA CYS A 101 0.14 12.49 6.35
C CYS A 101 -0.22 11.15 6.99
N TRP A 102 -0.19 10.04 6.24
CA TRP A 102 -0.48 8.72 6.80
C TRP A 102 0.55 8.25 7.82
N ASN A 103 1.85 8.50 7.61
CA ASN A 103 2.86 8.21 8.64
C ASN A 103 2.63 9.04 9.90
N THR A 104 2.16 10.29 9.78
CA THR A 104 1.78 11.11 10.93
C THR A 104 0.59 10.50 11.67
N VAL A 105 -0.41 9.96 10.95
CA VAL A 105 -1.51 9.20 11.57
C VAL A 105 -0.99 8.00 12.36
N VAL A 106 -0.09 7.18 11.78
CA VAL A 106 0.51 6.03 12.48
C VAL A 106 1.32 6.46 13.72
N ASN A 107 1.89 7.66 13.73
CA ASN A 107 2.57 8.18 14.92
C ASN A 107 1.59 8.62 16.03
N ILE A 108 0.40 9.10 15.67
CA ILE A 108 -0.66 9.48 16.62
C ILE A 108 -1.36 8.22 17.16
N ASP A 109 -1.75 7.32 16.27
CA ASP A 109 -2.36 6.02 16.59
C ASP A 109 -1.61 4.89 15.86
N PRO A 110 -0.67 4.21 16.55
CA PRO A 110 0.08 3.09 15.98
C PRO A 110 -0.77 1.91 15.51
N GLY A 111 -2.00 1.79 16.03
CA GLY A 111 -2.97 0.74 15.68
C GLY A 111 -3.95 1.13 14.57
N HIS A 112 -3.76 2.28 13.92
CA HIS A 112 -4.67 2.79 12.89
C HIS A 112 -4.58 2.01 11.57
N LEU A 113 -5.41 0.97 11.45
CA LEU A 113 -5.37 0.00 10.34
C LEU A 113 -5.43 0.65 8.96
N GLU A 114 -6.33 1.63 8.77
CA GLU A 114 -6.51 2.28 7.47
C GLU A 114 -5.25 3.05 7.03
N ALA A 115 -4.50 3.64 7.97
CA ALA A 115 -3.28 4.38 7.63
C ALA A 115 -2.17 3.41 7.20
N HIS A 116 -2.03 2.28 7.91
CA HIS A 116 -1.14 1.21 7.49
C HIS A 116 -1.53 0.63 6.11
N ARG A 117 -2.83 0.45 5.83
CA ARG A 117 -3.30 0.03 4.51
C ARG A 117 -2.94 1.02 3.41
N ARG A 118 -3.14 2.33 3.61
CA ARG A 118 -2.75 3.36 2.61
C ARG A 118 -1.25 3.38 2.34
N ILE A 119 -0.44 3.27 3.39
CA ILE A 119 1.02 3.19 3.26
C ILE A 119 1.43 1.91 2.51
N LEU A 120 0.82 0.76 2.83
CA LEU A 120 1.06 -0.50 2.14
C LEU A 120 0.69 -0.41 0.65
N ASN A 121 -0.47 0.16 0.31
CA ASN A 121 -0.92 0.35 -1.07
C ASN A 121 0.12 1.14 -1.87
N TYR A 122 0.57 2.28 -1.34
CA TYR A 122 1.60 3.09 -1.98
C TYR A 122 2.87 2.29 -2.29
N PHE A 123 3.43 1.58 -1.30
CA PHE A 123 4.65 0.81 -1.54
C PHE A 123 4.44 -0.38 -2.46
N TYR A 124 3.25 -0.97 -2.43
CA TYR A 124 2.91 -2.07 -3.32
C TYR A 124 2.82 -1.62 -4.77
N GLU A 125 2.15 -0.50 -5.05
CA GLU A 125 2.10 0.09 -6.39
C GLU A 125 3.49 0.43 -6.91
N MET A 126 4.35 1.03 -6.07
CA MET A 126 5.75 1.30 -6.45
C MET A 126 6.53 0.01 -6.75
N ALA A 127 6.32 -1.04 -5.95
CA ALA A 127 6.99 -2.32 -6.15
C ALA A 127 6.53 -3.03 -7.43
N ASP A 128 5.22 -3.00 -7.69
CA ASP A 128 4.58 -3.60 -8.85
C ASP A 128 4.92 -2.84 -10.14
N SER A 129 5.12 -1.52 -10.07
CA SER A 129 5.64 -0.70 -11.17
C SER A 129 7.13 -0.91 -11.47
N GLY A 130 7.79 -1.86 -10.80
CA GLY A 130 9.19 -2.24 -11.04
C GLY A 130 10.20 -1.62 -10.07
N MET A 131 9.79 -0.87 -9.05
CA MET A 131 10.72 -0.39 -8.01
C MET A 131 11.05 -1.52 -7.04
N ILE A 132 11.98 -2.41 -7.43
CA ILE A 132 12.33 -3.63 -6.68
C ILE A 132 12.67 -3.36 -5.20
N ALA A 133 13.25 -2.20 -4.88
CA ALA A 133 13.59 -1.83 -3.50
C ALA A 133 12.35 -1.63 -2.60
N ALA A 134 11.18 -1.35 -3.16
CA ALA A 134 9.95 -1.13 -2.40
C ALA A 134 9.38 -2.42 -1.79
N TRP A 135 9.71 -3.61 -2.32
CA TRP A 135 9.22 -4.89 -1.79
C TRP A 135 9.56 -5.12 -0.30
N ARG A 136 10.68 -4.58 0.20
CA ARG A 136 10.99 -4.63 1.63
C ARG A 136 9.99 -3.82 2.46
N ASN A 137 9.61 -2.63 2.00
CA ASN A 137 8.57 -1.85 2.67
C ASN A 137 7.20 -2.54 2.57
N VAL A 138 6.87 -3.18 1.44
CA VAL A 138 5.63 -3.99 1.33
C VAL A 138 5.62 -5.08 2.38
N HIS A 139 6.71 -5.83 2.50
CA HIS A 139 6.83 -6.92 3.48
C HIS A 139 6.71 -6.42 4.91
N ASP A 140 7.49 -5.42 5.30
CA ASP A 140 7.50 -4.87 6.67
C ASP A 140 6.12 -4.31 7.05
N ARG A 141 5.47 -3.59 6.13
CA ARG A 141 4.16 -2.97 6.37
C ARG A 141 3.02 -4.00 6.37
N ALA A 142 3.06 -4.98 5.47
CA ALA A 142 2.07 -6.06 5.44
C ALA A 142 2.17 -6.93 6.70
N THR A 143 3.39 -7.30 7.10
CA THR A 143 3.63 -8.03 8.36
C THR A 143 3.06 -7.25 9.55
N LYS A 144 3.35 -5.94 9.63
CA LYS A 144 2.82 -5.13 10.73
C LYS A 144 1.30 -5.05 10.74
N LEU A 145 0.69 -4.93 9.57
CA LEU A 145 -0.77 -4.86 9.44
C LEU A 145 -1.43 -6.19 9.83
N VAL A 146 -0.84 -7.33 9.43
CA VAL A 146 -1.27 -8.67 9.87
C VAL A 146 -1.27 -8.76 11.39
N GLU A 147 -0.17 -8.40 12.06
CA GLU A 147 -0.08 -8.41 13.53
C GLU A 147 -1.19 -7.58 14.18
N LEU A 148 -1.47 -6.38 13.64
CA LEU A 148 -2.48 -5.47 14.20
C LEU A 148 -3.90 -6.00 14.04
N ILE A 149 -4.19 -6.68 12.92
CA ILE A 149 -5.50 -7.31 12.66
C ILE A 149 -5.70 -8.50 13.61
N GLU A 150 -4.69 -9.37 13.72
CA GLU A 150 -4.73 -10.54 14.60
C GLU A 150 -4.85 -10.15 16.09
N GLN A 151 -4.17 -9.08 16.52
CA GLN A 151 -4.30 -8.55 17.89
C GLN A 151 -5.71 -8.07 18.23
N LYS A 152 -6.50 -7.66 17.22
CA LYS A 152 -7.91 -7.30 17.39
C LYS A 152 -8.85 -8.51 17.35
N GLY A 153 -8.33 -9.70 17.05
CA GLY A 153 -9.11 -10.92 16.89
C GLY A 153 -9.82 -11.03 15.54
N ASP A 154 -9.44 -10.19 14.56
CA ASP A 154 -10.00 -10.22 13.22
C ASP A 154 -9.22 -11.19 12.32
N SER A 155 -9.86 -11.70 11.27
CA SER A 155 -9.21 -12.54 10.26
C SER A 155 -8.47 -11.70 9.23
N VAL A 156 -7.26 -12.13 8.86
CA VAL A 156 -6.49 -11.51 7.78
C VAL A 156 -7.12 -11.81 6.41
N ASP A 157 -7.40 -10.76 5.65
CA ASP A 157 -7.92 -10.86 4.29
C ASP A 157 -6.90 -11.47 3.32
N THR A 158 -7.40 -12.16 2.29
CA THR A 158 -6.59 -12.88 1.30
C THR A 158 -5.68 -11.94 0.52
N GLU A 159 -6.14 -10.73 0.20
CA GLU A 159 -5.35 -9.74 -0.53
C GLU A 159 -4.09 -9.34 0.25
N LEU A 160 -4.23 -9.06 1.55
CA LEU A 160 -3.10 -8.73 2.42
C LEU A 160 -2.10 -9.89 2.53
N GLN A 161 -2.58 -11.13 2.67
CA GLN A 161 -1.71 -12.32 2.68
C GLN A 161 -0.98 -12.48 1.34
N MET A 162 -1.69 -12.31 0.23
CA MET A 162 -1.12 -12.38 -1.12
C MET A 162 0.00 -11.35 -1.29
N ARG A 163 -0.22 -10.09 -0.88
CA ARG A 163 0.80 -9.03 -0.93
C ARG A 163 2.02 -9.36 -0.08
N LEU A 164 1.83 -9.93 1.12
CA LEU A 164 2.91 -10.38 1.99
C LEU A 164 3.72 -11.51 1.35
N GLY A 165 3.05 -12.53 0.82
CA GLY A 165 3.68 -13.66 0.13
C GLY A 165 4.48 -13.21 -1.10
N ARG A 166 3.90 -12.33 -1.93
CA ARG A 166 4.58 -11.73 -3.08
C ARG A 166 5.82 -10.95 -2.66
N ALA A 167 5.73 -10.16 -1.59
CA ALA A 167 6.86 -9.40 -1.08
C ALA A 167 7.99 -10.30 -0.56
N ALA A 168 7.65 -11.33 0.21
CA ALA A 168 8.61 -12.32 0.69
C ALA A 168 9.31 -13.04 -0.49
N LEU A 169 8.55 -13.48 -1.50
CA LEU A 169 9.11 -14.08 -2.71
C LEU A 169 10.03 -13.12 -3.49
N ALA A 170 9.62 -11.86 -3.65
CA ALA A 170 10.42 -10.86 -4.36
C ALA A 170 11.74 -10.56 -3.64
N ILE A 171 11.73 -10.45 -2.31
CA ILE A 171 12.94 -10.28 -1.49
C ILE A 171 13.84 -11.50 -1.62
N ALA A 172 13.27 -12.71 -1.55
CA ALA A 172 14.01 -13.95 -1.75
C ALA A 172 14.65 -14.03 -3.15
N ARG A 173 13.96 -13.58 -4.21
CA ARG A 173 14.50 -13.57 -5.58
C ARG A 173 15.67 -12.62 -5.75
N ARG A 174 15.55 -11.40 -5.23
CA ARG A 174 16.59 -10.37 -5.36
C ARG A 174 17.94 -10.83 -4.79
N GLY A 175 17.89 -11.62 -3.71
CA GLY A 175 19.07 -11.95 -2.94
C GLY A 175 19.53 -10.77 -2.07
N GLY A 176 19.98 -11.10 -0.86
CA GLY A 176 20.49 -10.16 0.14
C GLY A 176 21.87 -10.57 0.66
N THR A 177 22.21 -10.16 1.89
CA THR A 177 23.54 -10.34 2.49
C THR A 177 23.90 -11.79 2.86
N GLY A 178 23.01 -12.77 2.65
CA GLY A 178 23.32 -14.18 2.83
C GLY A 178 22.21 -15.16 2.42
N THR A 179 22.61 -16.42 2.19
CA THR A 179 21.71 -17.51 1.79
C THR A 179 20.63 -17.81 2.84
N ALA A 180 20.94 -17.66 4.12
CA ALA A 180 19.99 -17.94 5.21
C ALA A 180 18.78 -16.99 5.21
N GLU A 181 19.01 -15.68 5.06
CA GLU A 181 17.93 -14.69 4.96
C GLU A 181 17.04 -14.97 3.75
N ARG A 182 17.67 -15.29 2.61
CA ARG A 182 16.96 -15.65 1.37
C ARG A 182 16.05 -16.86 1.57
N THR A 183 16.54 -17.92 2.22
CA THR A 183 15.76 -19.11 2.55
C THR A 183 14.60 -18.80 3.50
N ASN A 184 14.78 -17.92 4.48
CA ASN A 184 13.71 -17.55 5.41
C ASN A 184 12.53 -16.89 4.71
N TYR A 185 12.78 -15.87 3.87
CA TYR A 185 11.71 -15.22 3.10
C TYR A 185 11.05 -16.19 2.11
N LEU A 186 11.83 -17.09 1.51
CA LEU A 186 11.27 -18.09 0.61
C LEU A 186 10.33 -19.06 1.33
N ASN A 187 10.74 -19.58 2.48
CA ASN A 187 9.90 -20.47 3.28
C ASN A 187 8.61 -19.77 3.72
N GLN A 188 8.70 -18.49 4.11
CA GLN A 188 7.53 -17.69 4.44
C GLN A 188 6.59 -17.54 3.24
N ALA A 189 7.11 -17.27 2.04
CA ALA A 189 6.30 -17.17 0.83
C ALA A 189 5.56 -18.48 0.54
N ILE A 190 6.26 -19.62 0.61
CA ILE A 190 5.69 -20.96 0.41
C ILE A 190 4.53 -21.21 1.39
N ASP A 191 4.76 -21.00 2.68
CA ASP A 191 3.76 -21.22 3.74
C ASP A 191 2.49 -20.36 3.53
N ILE A 192 2.68 -19.10 3.15
CA ILE A 192 1.58 -18.18 2.82
C ILE A 192 0.78 -18.70 1.62
N PHE A 193 1.45 -19.06 0.52
CA PHE A 193 0.73 -19.52 -0.69
C PHE A 193 0.05 -20.89 -0.47
N GLU A 194 0.64 -21.77 0.33
CA GLU A 194 -0.01 -23.03 0.72
C GLU A 194 -1.26 -22.78 1.56
N THR A 195 -1.19 -21.85 2.52
CA THR A 195 -2.35 -21.43 3.33
C THR A 195 -3.45 -20.82 2.44
N LEU A 196 -3.07 -19.99 1.47
CA LEU A 196 -4.01 -19.40 0.52
C LEU A 196 -4.68 -20.46 -0.37
N ILE A 197 -3.95 -21.45 -0.85
CA ILE A 197 -4.51 -22.60 -1.60
C ILE A 197 -5.48 -23.42 -0.75
N GLN A 198 -5.19 -23.60 0.55
CA GLN A 198 -6.11 -24.32 1.44
C GLN A 198 -7.42 -23.56 1.66
N ARG A 199 -7.36 -22.23 1.74
CA ARG A 199 -8.54 -21.36 1.91
C ARG A 199 -9.34 -21.19 0.63
N GLU A 200 -8.65 -21.00 -0.49
CA GLU A 200 -9.19 -20.65 -1.80
C GLU A 200 -8.53 -21.52 -2.89
N PRO A 201 -8.91 -22.81 -2.97
CA PRO A 201 -8.29 -23.76 -3.89
C PRO A 201 -8.63 -23.52 -5.36
N THR A 202 -9.57 -22.63 -5.66
CA THR A 202 -10.04 -22.35 -7.02
C THR A 202 -9.32 -21.17 -7.68
N THR A 203 -8.41 -20.49 -6.97
CA THR A 203 -7.69 -19.29 -7.43
C THR A 203 -6.34 -19.65 -8.07
N PRO A 204 -6.17 -19.56 -9.40
CA PRO A 204 -4.94 -20.00 -10.09
C PRO A 204 -3.67 -19.24 -9.70
N SER A 205 -3.81 -17.96 -9.36
CA SER A 205 -2.68 -17.10 -9.02
C SER A 205 -1.94 -17.57 -7.76
N HIS A 206 -2.62 -18.18 -6.79
CA HIS A 206 -1.98 -18.75 -5.60
C HIS A 206 -1.01 -19.89 -5.96
N TYR A 207 -1.42 -20.77 -6.88
CA TYR A 207 -0.60 -21.85 -7.39
C TYR A 207 0.58 -21.35 -8.22
N THR A 208 0.35 -20.30 -9.02
CA THR A 208 1.40 -19.66 -9.83
C THR A 208 2.55 -19.16 -8.94
N TYR A 209 2.24 -18.40 -7.89
CA TYR A 209 3.27 -17.92 -6.98
C TYR A 209 3.93 -19.04 -6.15
N LEU A 210 3.19 -20.09 -5.80
CA LEU A 210 3.78 -21.27 -5.14
C LEU A 210 4.78 -21.98 -6.05
N ALA A 211 4.43 -22.23 -7.32
CA ALA A 211 5.30 -22.85 -8.31
C ALA A 211 6.58 -22.02 -8.53
N GLU A 212 6.43 -20.71 -8.62
CA GLU A 212 7.53 -19.75 -8.67
C GLU A 212 8.45 -19.82 -7.45
N ALA A 213 7.89 -19.95 -6.25
CA ALA A 213 8.64 -20.11 -5.01
C ALA A 213 9.39 -21.46 -4.98
N MET A 214 8.72 -22.55 -5.37
CA MET A 214 9.32 -23.88 -5.46
C MET A 214 10.50 -23.90 -6.44
N GLN A 215 10.38 -23.26 -7.60
CA GLN A 215 11.47 -23.14 -8.56
C GLN A 215 12.69 -22.45 -7.92
N LEU A 216 12.48 -21.34 -7.21
CA LEU A 216 13.55 -20.65 -6.48
C LEU A 216 14.19 -21.53 -5.40
N GLN A 217 13.38 -22.37 -4.75
CA GLN A 217 13.85 -23.33 -3.75
C GLN A 217 14.77 -24.38 -4.38
N GLY A 218 14.39 -24.92 -5.54
CA GLY A 218 15.21 -25.84 -6.32
C GLY A 218 16.54 -25.24 -6.74
N GLU A 219 16.54 -23.96 -7.14
CA GLU A 219 17.76 -23.22 -7.47
C GLU A 219 18.69 -23.06 -6.27
N LEU A 220 18.16 -22.66 -5.11
CA LEU A 220 18.91 -22.53 -3.86
C LEU A 220 19.49 -23.86 -3.39
N ASN A 221 18.68 -24.92 -3.42
CA ASN A 221 19.11 -26.26 -3.05
C ASN A 221 20.22 -26.76 -3.98
N ALA A 222 20.13 -26.49 -5.28
CA ALA A 222 21.21 -26.80 -6.21
C ALA A 222 22.50 -26.02 -5.93
N GLN A 223 22.40 -24.75 -5.51
CA GLN A 223 23.58 -23.95 -5.13
C GLN A 223 24.33 -24.52 -3.92
N VAL A 224 23.64 -25.21 -3.01
CA VAL A 224 24.25 -25.88 -1.85
C VAL A 224 24.56 -27.37 -2.10
N GLY A 225 24.50 -27.83 -3.36
CA GLY A 225 24.94 -29.16 -3.77
C GLY A 225 23.90 -30.27 -3.68
N VAL A 226 22.61 -29.95 -3.52
CA VAL A 226 21.53 -30.95 -3.55
C VAL A 226 21.34 -31.44 -4.99
N MET A 227 21.63 -32.72 -5.21
CA MET A 227 21.52 -33.36 -6.53
C MET A 227 20.07 -33.35 -7.04
N ASN A 228 19.89 -33.06 -8.33
CA ASN A 228 18.59 -32.98 -9.00
C ASN A 228 17.58 -31.98 -8.39
N ALA A 229 18.03 -31.05 -7.53
CA ALA A 229 17.12 -30.14 -6.83
C ALA A 229 16.24 -29.30 -7.76
N ARG A 230 16.82 -28.76 -8.86
CA ARG A 230 16.05 -27.99 -9.85
C ARG A 230 14.98 -28.83 -10.52
N GLU A 231 15.31 -30.04 -10.96
CA GLU A 231 14.37 -30.92 -11.65
C GLU A 231 13.28 -31.44 -10.71
N ASN A 232 13.62 -31.74 -9.47
CA ASN A 232 12.62 -32.14 -8.46
C ASN A 232 11.67 -31.00 -8.15
N ALA A 233 12.17 -29.79 -7.95
CA ALA A 233 11.36 -28.60 -7.71
C ALA A 233 10.46 -28.27 -8.91
N ARG A 234 10.99 -28.36 -10.14
CA ARG A 234 10.22 -28.15 -11.37
C ARG A 234 9.07 -29.14 -11.49
N ARG A 235 9.33 -30.44 -11.29
CA ARG A 235 8.29 -31.49 -11.33
C ARG A 235 7.20 -31.24 -10.29
N GLU A 236 7.59 -30.86 -9.08
CA GLU A 236 6.65 -30.55 -8.01
C GLU A 236 5.83 -29.29 -8.32
N ALA A 237 6.46 -28.24 -8.82
CA ALA A 237 5.78 -27.02 -9.25
C ALA A 237 4.74 -27.29 -10.36
N VAL A 238 5.10 -28.09 -11.38
CA VAL A 238 4.16 -28.53 -12.42
C VAL A 238 3.00 -29.33 -11.83
N ARG A 239 3.27 -30.26 -10.91
CA ARG A 239 2.23 -31.03 -10.22
C ARG A 239 1.22 -30.11 -9.50
N ARG A 240 1.70 -29.06 -8.85
CA ARG A 240 0.82 -28.08 -8.17
C ARG A 240 0.03 -27.23 -9.17
N LEU A 241 0.61 -26.88 -10.31
CA LEU A 241 -0.10 -26.18 -11.38
C LEU A 241 -1.16 -27.05 -12.05
N ASP A 242 -0.90 -28.35 -12.22
CA ASP A 242 -1.90 -29.29 -12.71
C ASP A 242 -3.07 -29.42 -11.71
N GLU A 243 -2.80 -29.45 -10.38
CA GLU A 243 -3.85 -29.37 -9.35
C GLU A 243 -4.68 -28.08 -9.47
N ALA A 244 -4.06 -26.96 -9.88
CA ALA A 244 -4.76 -25.71 -10.13
C ALA A 244 -5.73 -25.83 -11.32
N VAL A 245 -5.28 -26.44 -12.42
CA VAL A 245 -6.11 -26.67 -13.62
C VAL A 245 -7.35 -27.51 -13.27
N GLU A 246 -7.20 -28.52 -12.41
CA GLU A 246 -8.31 -29.38 -11.98
C GLU A 246 -9.35 -28.66 -11.10
N LYS A 247 -8.92 -27.67 -10.30
CA LYS A 247 -9.75 -27.03 -9.26
C LYS A 247 -10.20 -25.62 -9.61
N ALA A 248 -9.57 -24.97 -10.58
CA ALA A 248 -9.78 -23.56 -10.85
C ALA A 248 -11.18 -23.25 -11.39
N ASP A 249 -11.77 -22.17 -10.89
CA ASP A 249 -12.98 -21.60 -11.48
C ASP A 249 -12.69 -21.05 -12.88
N ASN A 250 -11.47 -20.55 -13.10
CA ASN A 250 -10.97 -20.09 -14.39
C ASN A 250 -9.90 -21.05 -14.93
N THR A 251 -10.34 -22.16 -15.55
CA THR A 251 -9.45 -23.17 -16.12
C THR A 251 -8.51 -22.61 -17.18
N ALA A 252 -8.96 -21.61 -17.96
CA ALA A 252 -8.14 -20.96 -18.98
C ALA A 252 -6.92 -20.25 -18.39
N GLU A 253 -7.11 -19.49 -17.31
CA GLU A 253 -6.02 -18.83 -16.59
C GLU A 253 -5.07 -19.85 -15.93
N ALA A 254 -5.61 -20.91 -15.33
CA ALA A 254 -4.79 -21.98 -14.75
C ALA A 254 -3.92 -22.70 -15.79
N LEU A 255 -4.49 -22.99 -16.97
CA LEU A 255 -3.74 -23.58 -18.08
C LEU A 255 -2.66 -22.62 -18.59
N ALA A 256 -2.99 -21.35 -18.78
CA ALA A 256 -2.00 -20.35 -19.20
C ALA A 256 -0.82 -20.27 -18.22
N ALA A 257 -1.10 -20.19 -16.92
CA ALA A 257 -0.07 -20.20 -15.88
C ALA A 257 0.79 -21.48 -15.91
N ARG A 258 0.16 -22.65 -16.07
CA ARG A 258 0.83 -23.96 -16.15
C ARG A 258 1.82 -24.02 -17.31
N TYR A 259 1.39 -23.65 -18.51
CA TYR A 259 2.24 -23.70 -19.70
C TYR A 259 3.30 -22.60 -19.72
N GLN A 260 2.96 -21.39 -19.25
CA GLN A 260 3.93 -20.31 -19.11
C GLN A 260 5.07 -20.71 -18.19
N PHE A 261 4.77 -21.32 -17.04
CA PHE A 261 5.77 -21.82 -16.11
C PHE A 261 6.69 -22.88 -16.76
N GLU A 262 6.13 -23.87 -17.46
CA GLU A 262 6.95 -24.87 -18.13
C GLU A 262 7.86 -24.24 -19.21
N ILE A 263 7.32 -23.36 -20.05
CA ILE A 263 8.11 -22.67 -21.09
C ILE A 263 9.27 -21.88 -20.47
N GLN A 264 9.03 -21.18 -19.36
CA GLN A 264 10.06 -20.39 -18.67
C GLN A 264 11.14 -21.27 -18.01
N THR A 265 10.80 -22.48 -17.57
CA THR A 265 11.71 -23.35 -16.81
C THR A 265 12.43 -24.40 -17.67
N LEU A 266 11.95 -24.66 -18.89
CA LEU A 266 12.52 -25.64 -19.82
C LEU A 266 13.86 -25.25 -20.45
N GLY A 267 14.24 -23.97 -20.40
CA GLY A 267 15.44 -23.47 -21.07
C GLY A 267 15.31 -23.48 -22.61
N ASN A 268 16.44 -23.68 -23.31
CA ASN A 268 16.50 -23.60 -24.78
C ASN A 268 16.31 -24.96 -25.48
N ASP A 269 15.27 -25.73 -25.16
CA ASP A 269 14.91 -26.93 -25.94
C ASP A 269 13.72 -26.64 -26.88
N PRO A 270 13.96 -26.33 -28.17
CA PRO A 270 12.91 -25.95 -29.11
C PRO A 270 11.89 -27.08 -29.34
N ASN A 271 12.32 -28.34 -29.26
CA ASN A 271 11.43 -29.48 -29.51
C ASN A 271 10.41 -29.62 -28.39
N ARG A 272 10.83 -29.38 -27.13
CA ARG A 272 9.90 -29.42 -26.00
C ARG A 272 8.93 -28.24 -26.03
N VAL A 273 9.37 -27.04 -26.41
CA VAL A 273 8.46 -25.89 -26.58
C VAL A 273 7.38 -26.21 -27.61
N GLU A 274 7.73 -26.80 -28.75
CA GLU A 274 6.75 -27.17 -29.77
C GLU A 274 5.78 -28.25 -29.27
N SER A 275 6.27 -29.24 -28.50
CA SER A 275 5.39 -30.25 -27.89
C SER A 275 4.39 -29.64 -26.90
N LEU A 276 4.83 -28.66 -26.09
CA LEU A 276 3.95 -27.96 -25.15
C LEU A 276 2.89 -27.12 -25.86
N ARG A 277 3.26 -26.48 -26.97
CA ARG A 277 2.28 -25.75 -27.79
C ARG A 277 1.21 -26.69 -28.32
N ALA A 278 1.59 -27.85 -28.84
CA ALA A 278 0.63 -28.84 -29.32
C ALA A 278 -0.28 -29.37 -28.20
N GLU A 279 0.27 -29.63 -27.01
CA GLU A 279 -0.52 -30.00 -25.83
C GLU A 279 -1.52 -28.90 -25.42
N LEU A 280 -1.09 -27.63 -25.41
CA LEU A 280 -1.96 -26.48 -25.10
C LEU A 280 -3.07 -26.32 -26.13
N GLU A 281 -2.78 -26.45 -27.43
CA GLU A 281 -3.78 -26.37 -28.49
C GLU A 281 -4.86 -27.44 -28.33
N GLU A 282 -4.49 -28.66 -27.94
CA GLU A 282 -5.45 -29.72 -27.68
C GLU A 282 -6.32 -29.40 -26.45
N HIS A 283 -5.72 -28.94 -25.35
CA HIS A 283 -6.50 -28.52 -24.17
C HIS A 283 -7.47 -27.38 -24.50
N VAL A 284 -7.04 -26.37 -25.26
CA VAL A 284 -7.91 -25.27 -25.69
C VAL A 284 -9.09 -25.75 -26.53
N ARG A 285 -8.92 -26.77 -27.38
CA ARG A 285 -10.03 -27.36 -28.15
C ARG A 285 -11.04 -28.10 -27.28
N THR A 286 -10.62 -28.62 -26.14
CA THR A 286 -11.49 -29.35 -25.20
C THR A 286 -12.24 -28.43 -24.23
N LEU A 287 -11.81 -27.18 -24.07
CA LEU A 287 -12.54 -26.19 -23.27
C LEU A 287 -13.79 -25.75 -24.03
N GLU A 288 -14.93 -25.66 -23.34
CA GLU A 288 -16.06 -24.93 -23.89
C GLU A 288 -15.63 -23.49 -24.18
N PRO A 289 -16.12 -22.85 -25.26
CA PRO A 289 -15.73 -21.50 -25.63
C PRO A 289 -16.28 -20.49 -24.60
N ASP A 290 -15.62 -20.43 -23.46
CA ASP A 290 -15.81 -19.38 -22.47
C ASP A 290 -14.89 -18.20 -22.84
N ALA A 291 -15.45 -16.99 -22.76
CA ALA A 291 -15.05 -15.84 -23.56
C ALA A 291 -13.68 -15.21 -23.22
N ASN A 292 -12.85 -15.83 -22.38
CA ASN A 292 -11.65 -15.22 -21.78
C ASN A 292 -10.30 -15.75 -22.31
N LEU A 293 -10.27 -16.73 -23.21
CA LEU A 293 -9.01 -17.28 -23.75
C LEU A 293 -8.27 -16.33 -24.71
N LEU A 294 -8.98 -15.36 -25.33
CA LEU A 294 -8.39 -14.47 -26.35
C LEU A 294 -7.54 -13.32 -25.80
N THR A 295 -7.47 -13.14 -24.48
CA THR A 295 -6.70 -12.05 -23.83
C THR A 295 -5.36 -12.49 -23.22
N VAL A 296 -5.02 -13.79 -23.24
CA VAL A 296 -3.90 -14.34 -22.44
C VAL A 296 -2.74 -14.89 -23.29
N LEU A 297 -2.85 -14.91 -24.62
CA LEU A 297 -1.74 -15.22 -25.54
C LEU A 297 -1.19 -13.95 -26.18
#